data_AF-A0A926QM72-F1
#
_entry.id   AF-A0A926QM72-F1
#
_cell.length_a   1.000
_cell.length_b   1.000
_cell.length_c   1.000
_cell.angle_alpha   90.00
_cell.angle_beta   90.00
_cell.angle_gamma   90.00
#
_symmetry.space_group_name_H-M   'P 1'
#
loop_
_entity.id
_entity.type
_entity.pdbx_description
1 polymer ?
#
loop_
_entity_poly.entity_id
_entity_poly.type
_entity_poly.pdbx_seq_one_letter_code
_entity_poly.pdbx_strand_id
1 'polypeptide(L)'
;MRMYTDPKGEAYEQVIDLAIRKSECFVLGEKIWNPADVVRGNYTSVLEALEPYLVKTIVIQGDNMDEVIQIRNTYRSHAFYTAGTYYFYRCCEESGNLLKQMANRLSDWIYPNLPEDLCFLKEGGGDYLYSVVHEHMYGMEVTEEEAIELMDQITGLFLELKSHSDLDCLLDDAIKHKTDWLYISGHGLTELPERIRELTELRDLEIFEQDLYRLPEGLFELSKLERLKILTADLESIPASIARLKNLRELCIYCASSDRPTSGWRAKPKEEISLNCIPPEIGELEQLEQLTIQYTSIHELPFELEKLKNLRILDLGMCMINHKPDFLNGMKQLKYINVS
;
A
#
# COMPACT_ATOMS: atom_id res chain seq x y z
N MET A 1 -4.71 -15.46 5.82
CA MET A 1 -5.26 -14.22 6.39
C MET A 1 -4.36 -13.07 5.97
N ARG A 2 -4.93 -12.02 5.38
CA ARG A 2 -4.18 -10.84 4.92
C ARG A 2 -3.68 -10.04 6.11
N MET A 3 -2.52 -9.39 6.00
CA MET A 3 -2.11 -8.35 6.94
C MET A 3 -2.54 -6.97 6.43
N TYR A 4 -3.05 -6.13 7.33
CA TYR A 4 -3.30 -4.72 7.09
C TYR A 4 -2.10 -3.83 7.50
N THR A 5 -1.08 -4.39 8.15
CA THR A 5 0.18 -3.69 8.44
C THR A 5 1.36 -4.36 7.76
N ASP A 6 2.43 -3.59 7.54
CA ASP A 6 3.78 -4.11 7.37
C ASP A 6 4.47 -4.08 8.76
N PRO A 7 4.58 -5.22 9.48
CA PRO A 7 5.20 -5.25 10.80
C PRO A 7 6.62 -4.70 10.76
N LYS A 8 6.98 -3.85 11.72
CA LYS A 8 8.28 -3.17 11.78
C LYS A 8 8.94 -3.25 13.14
N GLY A 9 10.28 -3.21 13.18
CA GLY A 9 11.05 -3.28 14.42
C GLY A 9 10.76 -4.56 15.19
N GLU A 10 10.45 -4.45 16.47
CA GLU A 10 10.16 -5.61 17.33
C GLU A 10 9.03 -6.50 16.78
N ALA A 11 8.00 -5.90 16.16
CA ALA A 11 6.90 -6.66 15.56
C ALA A 11 7.40 -7.52 14.38
N TYR A 12 8.29 -6.96 13.55
CA TYR A 12 8.93 -7.69 12.46
C TYR A 12 9.76 -8.86 13.00
N GLU A 13 10.60 -8.61 14.01
CA GLU A 13 11.43 -9.63 14.62
C GLU A 13 10.60 -10.81 15.18
N GLN A 14 9.50 -10.50 15.89
CA GLN A 14 8.60 -11.53 16.44
C GLN A 14 7.88 -12.32 15.34
N VAL A 15 7.46 -11.66 14.26
CA VAL A 15 6.83 -12.31 13.09
C VAL A 15 7.84 -13.23 12.38
N ILE A 16 9.10 -12.80 12.21
CA ILE A 16 10.15 -13.64 11.64
C ILE A 16 10.44 -14.84 12.52
N ASP A 17 10.55 -14.65 13.84
CA ASP A 17 10.79 -15.75 14.78
C ASP A 17 9.64 -16.78 14.75
N LEU A 18 8.39 -16.30 14.64
CA LEU A 18 7.23 -17.17 14.48
C LEU A 18 7.26 -17.94 13.15
N ALA A 19 7.58 -17.26 12.05
CA ALA A 19 7.67 -17.88 10.74
C ALA A 19 8.79 -18.93 10.66
N ILE A 20 9.96 -18.65 11.24
CA ILE A 20 11.07 -19.62 11.36
C ILE A 20 10.63 -20.87 12.12
N ARG A 21 9.85 -20.75 13.20
CA ARG A 21 9.36 -21.91 13.97
C ARG A 21 8.28 -22.73 13.26
N LYS A 22 7.52 -22.10 12.34
CA LYS A 22 6.34 -22.68 11.69
C LYS A 22 6.61 -23.16 10.26
N SER A 23 7.85 -23.04 9.78
CA SER A 23 8.23 -23.34 8.40
C SER A 23 9.52 -24.15 8.33
N GLU A 24 9.66 -24.97 7.29
CA GLU A 24 10.89 -25.74 7.06
C GLU A 24 11.97 -24.90 6.36
N CYS A 25 11.53 -24.06 5.43
CA CYS A 25 12.39 -23.19 4.65
C CYS A 25 11.72 -21.85 4.36
N PHE A 26 12.53 -20.85 4.04
CA PHE A 26 12.08 -19.62 3.42
C PHE A 26 12.69 -19.47 2.03
N VAL A 27 11.99 -18.73 1.18
CA VAL A 27 12.34 -18.50 -0.21
C VAL A 27 12.61 -17.02 -0.42
N LEU A 28 13.68 -16.74 -1.16
CA LEU A 28 14.02 -15.41 -1.69
C LEU A 28 14.06 -15.48 -3.22
N GLY A 29 13.45 -14.51 -3.89
CA GLY A 29 13.42 -14.41 -5.35
C GLY A 29 14.41 -13.38 -5.90
N GLU A 30 15.24 -13.78 -6.85
CA GLU A 30 15.96 -12.89 -7.77
C GLU A 30 15.21 -12.88 -9.10
N LYS A 31 14.41 -11.83 -9.33
CA LYS A 31 13.52 -11.70 -10.49
C LYS A 31 14.14 -10.79 -11.53
N ILE A 32 14.06 -11.20 -12.78
CA ILE A 32 14.59 -10.41 -13.91
C ILE A 32 13.43 -9.58 -14.46
N TRP A 33 13.20 -8.40 -13.89
CA TRP A 33 12.19 -7.46 -14.41
C TRP A 33 12.64 -6.84 -15.74
N ASN A 34 13.95 -6.69 -15.93
CA ASN A 34 14.56 -6.16 -17.15
C ASN A 34 15.98 -6.75 -17.32
N PRO A 35 16.30 -7.37 -18.46
CA PRO A 35 17.63 -7.92 -18.72
C PRO A 35 18.76 -6.89 -18.67
N ALA A 36 18.46 -5.60 -18.80
CA ALA A 36 19.43 -4.51 -18.69
C ALA A 36 19.73 -4.10 -17.23
N ASP A 37 18.91 -4.52 -16.26
CA ASP A 37 18.98 -4.10 -14.85
C ASP A 37 19.74 -5.10 -13.97
N VAL A 38 20.73 -5.83 -14.51
CA VAL A 38 21.53 -6.78 -13.71
C VAL A 38 22.55 -6.02 -12.85
N VAL A 39 22.07 -5.37 -11.79
CA VAL A 39 22.90 -4.90 -10.67
C VAL A 39 22.80 -5.93 -9.55
N ARG A 40 23.42 -7.10 -9.74
CA ARG A 40 23.63 -8.09 -8.65
C ARG A 40 24.36 -7.51 -7.44
N GLY A 41 25.01 -6.34 -7.60
CA GLY A 41 25.93 -5.78 -6.62
C GLY A 41 25.34 -5.37 -5.27
N ASN A 42 24.03 -5.07 -5.17
CA ASN A 42 23.49 -4.47 -3.94
C ASN A 42 23.14 -5.48 -2.84
N TYR A 43 22.72 -6.69 -3.17
CA TYR A 43 22.33 -7.71 -2.18
C TYR A 43 23.14 -9.02 -2.26
N THR A 44 24.27 -9.04 -2.98
CA THR A 44 25.16 -10.23 -3.02
C THR A 44 25.60 -10.65 -1.61
N SER A 45 25.89 -9.68 -0.73
CA SER A 45 26.27 -9.94 0.67
C SER A 45 25.19 -10.68 1.45
N VAL A 46 23.91 -10.48 1.13
CA VAL A 46 22.79 -11.20 1.75
C VAL A 46 22.80 -12.67 1.36
N LEU A 47 22.95 -12.95 0.06
CA LEU A 47 23.01 -14.32 -0.44
C LEU A 47 24.25 -15.06 0.07
N GLU A 48 25.38 -14.38 0.20
CA GLU A 48 26.62 -14.92 0.78
C GLU A 48 26.46 -15.23 2.28
N ALA A 49 25.86 -14.33 3.05
CA ALA A 49 25.62 -14.55 4.48
C ALA A 49 24.66 -15.73 4.74
N LEU A 50 23.70 -15.95 3.85
CA LEU A 50 22.73 -17.05 3.94
C LEU A 50 23.21 -18.37 3.31
N GLU A 51 24.32 -18.37 2.57
CA GLU A 51 24.87 -19.55 1.87
C GLU A 51 24.96 -20.81 2.75
N PRO A 52 25.40 -20.74 4.03
CA PRO A 52 25.49 -21.93 4.89
C PRO A 52 24.15 -22.61 5.17
N TYR A 53 23.04 -21.91 4.90
CA TYR A 53 21.67 -22.38 5.13
C TYR A 53 20.95 -22.73 3.82
N LEU A 54 21.60 -22.60 2.67
CA LEU A 54 21.00 -22.89 1.37
C LEU A 54 20.69 -24.39 1.25
N VAL A 55 19.41 -24.70 1.00
CA VAL A 55 18.91 -26.06 0.81
C VAL A 55 18.93 -26.43 -0.68
N LYS A 56 18.42 -25.52 -1.53
CA LYS A 56 18.36 -25.71 -2.98
C LYS A 56 18.12 -24.39 -3.71
N THR A 57 18.39 -24.41 -5.00
CA THR A 57 18.09 -23.31 -5.92
C THR A 57 17.23 -23.82 -7.06
N ILE A 58 16.20 -23.06 -7.43
CA ILE A 58 15.38 -23.29 -8.62
C ILE A 58 15.61 -22.14 -9.58
N VAL A 59 15.89 -22.44 -10.85
CA VAL A 59 16.09 -21.45 -11.90
C VAL A 59 15.04 -21.68 -12.96
N ILE A 60 14.19 -20.67 -13.18
CA ILE A 60 13.20 -20.65 -14.26
C ILE A 60 13.74 -19.71 -15.33
N GLN A 61 14.02 -20.24 -16.53
CA GLN A 61 14.65 -19.47 -17.61
C GLN A 61 13.63 -18.86 -18.58
N GLY A 62 13.89 -17.63 -19.01
CA GLY A 62 13.04 -16.90 -19.98
C GLY A 62 11.61 -16.71 -19.48
N ASP A 63 10.66 -16.39 -20.36
CA ASP A 63 9.26 -16.19 -19.97
C ASP A 63 8.46 -17.51 -19.89
N ASN A 64 9.04 -18.56 -19.32
CA ASN A 64 8.45 -19.91 -19.27
C ASN A 64 7.32 -20.02 -18.24
N MET A 65 6.16 -19.46 -18.55
CA MET A 65 5.02 -19.42 -17.63
C MET A 65 4.44 -20.79 -17.27
N ASP A 66 4.55 -21.80 -18.14
CA ASP A 66 4.09 -23.15 -17.83
C ASP A 66 4.89 -23.76 -16.68
N GLU A 67 6.22 -23.53 -16.68
CA GLU A 67 7.11 -23.96 -15.60
C GLU A 67 6.85 -23.18 -14.31
N VAL A 68 6.62 -21.86 -14.39
CA VAL A 68 6.19 -21.04 -13.24
C VAL A 68 4.93 -21.62 -12.61
N ILE A 69 3.90 -21.91 -13.41
CA ILE A 69 2.62 -22.45 -12.92
C ILE A 69 2.82 -23.82 -12.29
N GLN A 70 3.62 -24.70 -12.92
CA GLN A 70 3.91 -26.03 -12.39
C GLN A 70 4.63 -25.97 -11.04
N ILE A 71 5.65 -25.12 -10.91
CA ILE A 71 6.41 -24.95 -9.66
C ILE A 71 5.51 -24.31 -8.59
N ARG A 72 4.74 -23.28 -8.95
CA ARG A 72 3.77 -22.65 -8.05
C ARG A 72 2.77 -23.67 -7.50
N ASN A 73 2.24 -24.55 -8.34
CA ASN A 73 1.32 -25.61 -7.91
C ASN A 73 2.00 -26.66 -7.02
N THR A 74 3.27 -26.94 -7.26
CA THR A 74 4.06 -27.91 -6.49
C THR A 74 4.34 -27.40 -5.08
N TYR A 75 4.81 -26.15 -4.94
CA TYR A 75 5.15 -25.56 -3.64
C TYR A 75 3.98 -24.86 -2.95
N ARG A 76 2.94 -24.51 -3.71
CA ARG A 76 1.77 -23.73 -3.25
C ARG A 76 2.19 -22.40 -2.60
N SER A 77 3.25 -21.78 -3.13
CA SER A 77 3.85 -20.56 -2.60
C SER A 77 3.62 -19.36 -3.52
N HIS A 78 3.37 -18.21 -2.93
CA HIS A 78 3.22 -16.92 -3.59
C HIS A 78 4.52 -16.38 -4.17
N ALA A 79 5.67 -16.93 -3.79
CA ALA A 79 6.96 -16.52 -4.35
C ALA A 79 7.02 -16.71 -5.88
N PHE A 80 6.30 -17.71 -6.41
CA PHE A 80 6.37 -18.15 -7.81
C PHE A 80 5.26 -17.55 -8.67
N TYR A 81 5.50 -16.37 -9.24
CA TYR A 81 4.59 -15.73 -10.23
C TYR A 81 5.29 -15.28 -11.51
N THR A 82 6.62 -15.31 -11.56
CA THR A 82 7.42 -14.94 -12.72
C THR A 82 8.65 -15.84 -12.85
N ALA A 83 9.37 -15.73 -13.96
CA ALA A 83 10.65 -16.38 -14.12
C ALA A 83 11.75 -15.69 -13.29
N GLY A 84 12.77 -16.45 -12.91
CA GLY A 84 13.83 -15.96 -12.02
C GLY A 84 14.57 -17.07 -11.32
N THR A 85 15.45 -16.67 -10.39
CA THR A 85 16.18 -17.59 -9.52
C THR A 85 15.58 -17.53 -8.12
N TYR A 86 15.24 -18.69 -7.58
CA TYR A 86 14.59 -18.84 -6.28
C TYR A 86 15.49 -19.65 -5.35
N TYR A 87 15.88 -19.04 -4.24
CA TYR A 87 16.78 -19.63 -3.25
C TYR A 87 15.98 -20.10 -2.05
N PHE A 88 16.10 -21.39 -1.71
CA PHE A 88 15.46 -21.96 -0.54
C PHE A 88 16.48 -22.10 0.57
N TYR A 89 16.21 -21.47 1.71
CA TYR A 89 17.07 -21.51 2.88
C TYR A 89 16.36 -22.22 4.03
N ARG A 90 17.10 -23.02 4.80
CA ARG A 90 16.57 -23.72 5.96
C ARG A 90 16.14 -22.71 7.03
N CYS A 91 14.95 -22.90 7.58
CA CYS A 91 14.52 -22.16 8.76
C CYS A 91 15.25 -22.70 10.00
N CYS A 92 16.05 -21.85 10.64
CA CYS A 92 16.69 -22.08 11.93
C CYS A 92 16.93 -20.74 12.63
N GLU A 93 17.28 -20.77 13.91
CA GLU A 93 17.51 -19.55 14.70
C GLU A 93 18.54 -18.62 14.04
N GLU A 94 19.62 -19.18 13.51
CA GLU A 94 20.71 -18.40 12.93
C GLU A 94 20.30 -17.72 11.61
N SER A 95 19.57 -18.43 10.74
CA SER A 95 19.08 -17.83 9.50
C SER A 95 17.99 -16.78 9.77
N GLY A 96 17.12 -17.01 10.76
CA GLY A 96 16.17 -16.00 11.24
C GLY A 96 16.85 -14.73 11.78
N ASN A 97 17.92 -14.88 12.56
CA ASN A 97 18.70 -13.76 13.06
C ASN A 97 19.37 -12.95 11.94
N LEU A 98 19.82 -13.61 10.86
CA LEU A 98 20.33 -12.92 9.67
C LEU A 98 19.24 -12.08 8.99
N LEU A 99 18.03 -12.63 8.79
CA LEU A 99 16.92 -11.87 8.20
C LEU A 99 16.60 -10.60 9.02
N LYS A 100 16.59 -10.72 10.35
CA LYS A 100 16.37 -9.60 11.29
C LYS A 100 17.47 -8.54 11.26
N GLN A 101 18.70 -8.90 10.88
CA GLN A 101 19.80 -7.95 10.71
C GLN A 101 19.76 -7.22 9.36
N MET A 102 19.13 -7.84 8.35
CA MET A 102 19.11 -7.34 6.96
C MET A 102 17.97 -6.38 6.70
N ALA A 103 16.85 -6.55 7.39
CA ALA A 103 15.63 -5.79 7.20
C ALA A 103 14.99 -5.45 8.54
N ASN A 104 14.16 -4.41 8.57
CA ASN A 104 13.41 -4.00 9.76
C ASN A 104 11.89 -4.17 9.57
N ARG A 105 11.44 -4.58 8.38
CA ARG A 105 10.03 -4.82 8.01
C ARG A 105 9.94 -5.70 6.76
N LEU A 106 8.75 -6.22 6.43
CA LEU A 106 8.56 -7.08 5.26
C LEU A 106 8.75 -6.33 3.95
N SER A 107 8.35 -5.05 3.88
CA SER A 107 8.49 -4.26 2.64
C SER A 107 9.94 -3.87 2.28
N ASP A 108 10.91 -4.10 3.18
CA ASP A 108 12.32 -3.86 2.85
C ASP A 108 12.85 -4.90 1.84
N TRP A 109 12.19 -6.07 1.73
CA TRP A 109 12.52 -7.16 0.80
C TRP A 109 12.08 -6.84 -0.64
N ILE A 110 12.57 -5.73 -1.18
CA ILE A 110 12.27 -5.19 -2.50
C ILE A 110 13.55 -4.91 -3.31
N TYR A 111 13.53 -5.23 -4.61
CA TYR A 111 14.62 -4.93 -5.51
C TYR A 111 14.74 -3.41 -5.74
N PRO A 112 15.96 -2.86 -5.92
CA PRO A 112 17.28 -3.52 -5.94
C PRO A 112 17.97 -3.63 -4.58
N ASN A 113 17.31 -3.29 -3.48
CA ASN A 113 17.97 -3.20 -2.17
C ASN A 113 18.17 -4.57 -1.53
N LEU A 114 17.17 -5.44 -1.60
CA LEU A 114 17.20 -6.82 -1.13
C LEU A 114 16.63 -7.76 -2.20
N PRO A 115 16.89 -9.08 -2.11
CA PRO A 115 16.15 -10.05 -2.91
C PRO A 115 14.65 -9.89 -2.66
N GLU A 116 13.85 -10.01 -3.70
CA GLU A 116 12.41 -9.78 -3.58
C GLU A 116 11.68 -10.96 -2.96
N ASP A 117 10.58 -10.62 -2.29
CA ASP A 117 9.55 -11.53 -1.80
C ASP A 117 10.08 -12.60 -0.83
N LEU A 118 9.99 -12.28 0.46
CA LEU A 118 10.30 -13.20 1.55
C LEU A 118 9.08 -14.06 1.89
N CYS A 119 9.09 -15.33 1.48
CA CYS A 119 8.02 -16.29 1.77
C CYS A 119 8.54 -17.46 2.62
N PHE A 120 7.81 -17.89 3.64
CA PHE A 120 8.14 -19.00 4.53
C PHE A 120 7.23 -20.18 4.25
N LEU A 121 7.79 -21.34 3.89
CA LEU A 121 7.05 -22.53 3.47
C LEU A 121 6.97 -23.56 4.59
N LYS A 122 5.76 -24.08 4.80
CA LYS A 122 5.47 -25.18 5.73
C LYS A 122 5.99 -26.53 5.24
N GLU A 123 6.07 -27.47 6.18
CA GLU A 123 6.23 -28.88 5.87
C GLU A 123 5.09 -29.35 4.97
N GLY A 124 5.44 -29.96 3.84
CA GLY A 124 4.49 -30.39 2.82
C GLY A 124 4.01 -29.28 1.86
N GLY A 125 4.51 -28.04 1.97
CA GLY A 125 4.23 -26.92 1.08
C GLY A 125 3.10 -25.99 1.54
N GLY A 126 2.95 -24.86 0.84
CA GLY A 126 2.12 -23.73 1.25
C GLY A 126 2.91 -22.72 2.09
N ASP A 127 2.62 -21.43 1.92
CA ASP A 127 3.25 -20.39 2.73
C ASP A 127 2.59 -20.31 4.11
N TYR A 128 3.39 -20.37 5.16
CA TYR A 128 2.96 -19.92 6.48
C TYR A 128 2.92 -18.39 6.55
N LEU A 129 3.94 -17.71 6.00
CA LEU A 129 4.02 -16.27 5.86
C LEU A 129 4.41 -15.98 4.43
N TYR A 130 3.63 -15.15 3.73
CA TYR A 130 3.99 -14.66 2.40
C TYR A 130 4.13 -13.15 2.43
N SER A 131 5.16 -12.67 1.74
CA SER A 131 5.39 -11.26 1.47
C SER A 131 5.64 -11.12 -0.03
N VAL A 132 4.67 -10.54 -0.73
CA VAL A 132 4.74 -10.20 -2.15
C VAL A 132 4.83 -8.68 -2.22
N VAL A 133 6.05 -8.17 -2.05
CA VAL A 133 6.29 -6.78 -1.65
C VAL A 133 5.87 -5.80 -2.73
N HIS A 134 6.18 -6.11 -3.98
CA HIS A 134 5.85 -5.27 -5.14
C HIS A 134 4.33 -5.16 -5.41
N GLU A 135 3.51 -6.08 -4.87
CA GLU A 135 2.04 -6.01 -4.91
C GLU A 135 1.44 -5.47 -3.59
N HIS A 136 2.28 -5.12 -2.61
CA HIS A 136 1.84 -4.77 -1.24
C HIS A 136 0.92 -5.84 -0.63
N MET A 137 1.24 -7.11 -0.88
CA MET A 137 0.46 -8.25 -0.42
C MET A 137 1.22 -9.07 0.61
N TYR A 138 0.74 -9.00 1.85
CA TYR A 138 1.29 -9.74 2.98
C TYR A 138 0.20 -10.59 3.62
N GLY A 139 0.57 -11.75 4.18
CA GLY A 139 -0.37 -12.56 4.92
C GLY A 139 0.22 -13.80 5.53
N MET A 140 -0.57 -14.42 6.40
CA MET A 140 -0.19 -15.63 7.12
C MET A 140 -1.27 -16.70 7.02
N GLU A 141 -0.87 -17.96 6.98
CA GLU A 141 -1.79 -19.09 7.09
C GLU A 141 -2.03 -19.42 8.56
N VAL A 142 -3.06 -18.78 9.13
CA VAL A 142 -3.54 -18.93 10.50
C VAL A 142 -5.07 -18.99 10.53
N THR A 143 -5.65 -19.62 11.55
CA THR A 143 -7.08 -19.51 11.82
C THR A 143 -7.44 -18.14 12.39
N GLU A 144 -8.73 -17.83 12.51
CA GLU A 144 -9.17 -16.55 13.09
C GLU A 144 -8.86 -16.47 14.58
N GLU A 145 -8.98 -17.58 15.31
CA GLU A 145 -8.61 -17.68 16.73
C GLU A 145 -7.10 -17.46 16.91
N GLU A 146 -6.27 -18.10 16.08
CA GLU A 146 -4.82 -17.90 16.11
C GLU A 146 -4.44 -16.45 15.78
N ALA A 147 -5.12 -15.83 14.81
CA ALA A 147 -4.87 -14.44 14.46
C ALA A 147 -5.18 -13.47 15.60
N ILE A 148 -6.29 -13.69 16.32
CA ILE A 148 -6.65 -12.90 17.50
C ILE A 148 -5.56 -13.03 18.58
N GLU A 149 -5.12 -14.27 18.87
CA GLU A 149 -4.05 -14.51 19.86
C GLU A 149 -2.74 -13.83 19.46
N LEU A 150 -2.38 -13.87 18.17
CA LEU A 150 -1.18 -13.22 17.66
C LEU A 150 -1.27 -11.70 17.71
N MET A 151 -2.42 -11.12 17.38
CA MET A 151 -2.66 -9.68 17.50
C MET A 151 -2.65 -9.22 18.97
N ASP A 152 -3.03 -10.06 19.93
CA ASP A 152 -2.88 -9.74 21.34
C ASP A 152 -1.42 -9.77 21.82
N GLN A 153 -0.59 -10.64 21.22
CA GLN A 153 0.81 -10.82 21.62
C GLN A 153 1.76 -9.84 20.91
N ILE A 154 1.51 -9.55 19.63
CA ILE A 154 2.44 -8.82 18.76
C ILE A 154 1.84 -7.46 18.39
N THR A 155 2.16 -6.44 19.19
CA THR A 155 1.82 -5.06 18.83
C THR A 155 2.53 -4.68 17.53
N GLY A 156 1.79 -4.19 16.53
CA GLY A 156 2.30 -3.93 15.18
C GLY A 156 1.98 -5.00 14.13
N LEU A 157 1.48 -6.17 14.54
CA LEU A 157 0.89 -7.17 13.64
C LEU A 157 -0.62 -6.98 13.57
N PHE A 158 -1.15 -6.53 12.43
CA PHE A 158 -2.58 -6.33 12.23
C PHE A 158 -3.07 -7.27 11.12
N LEU A 159 -3.82 -8.30 11.49
CA LEU A 159 -4.39 -9.29 10.57
C LEU A 159 -5.87 -9.00 10.30
N GLU A 160 -6.34 -9.32 9.10
CA GLU A 160 -7.73 -9.16 8.70
C GLU A 160 -8.65 -10.17 9.39
N LEU A 161 -9.56 -9.69 10.23
CA LEU A 161 -10.56 -10.48 10.96
C LEU A 161 -11.96 -10.25 10.37
N LYS A 162 -12.88 -11.20 10.56
CA LYS A 162 -14.27 -11.01 10.10
C LYS A 162 -14.98 -9.89 10.88
N SER A 163 -14.56 -9.64 12.12
CA SER A 163 -15.05 -8.53 12.95
C SER A 163 -14.77 -7.17 12.33
N HIS A 164 -13.79 -7.02 11.42
CA HIS A 164 -13.48 -5.75 10.74
C HIS A 164 -14.51 -5.33 9.70
N SER A 165 -15.54 -6.14 9.46
CA SER A 165 -16.78 -5.69 8.82
C SER A 165 -17.50 -4.62 9.65
N ASP A 166 -17.25 -4.56 10.96
CA ASP A 166 -17.57 -3.43 11.83
C ASP A 166 -16.40 -2.44 11.82
N LEU A 167 -16.68 -1.18 11.48
CA LEU A 167 -15.67 -0.14 11.37
C LEU A 167 -15.03 0.19 12.73
N ASP A 168 -15.79 0.15 13.83
CA ASP A 168 -15.24 0.45 15.15
C ASP A 168 -14.23 -0.63 15.56
N CYS A 169 -14.51 -1.90 15.27
CA CYS A 169 -13.55 -2.98 15.47
C CYS A 169 -12.29 -2.80 14.61
N LEU A 170 -12.44 -2.44 13.33
CA LEU A 170 -11.31 -2.16 12.45
C LEU A 170 -10.44 -1.01 13.00
N LEU A 171 -11.07 0.08 13.44
CA LEU A 171 -10.37 1.24 13.97
C LEU A 171 -9.70 0.94 15.31
N ASP A 172 -10.36 0.21 16.21
CA ASP A 172 -9.78 -0.19 17.50
C ASP A 172 -8.48 -0.98 17.31
N ASP A 173 -8.47 -1.96 16.40
CA ASP A 173 -7.26 -2.72 16.10
C ASP A 173 -6.22 -1.88 15.35
N ALA A 174 -6.62 -1.06 14.38
CA ALA A 174 -5.70 -0.16 13.67
C ALA A 174 -4.97 0.79 14.63
N ILE A 175 -5.68 1.31 15.65
CA ILE A 175 -5.14 2.15 16.72
C ILE A 175 -4.20 1.33 17.63
N LYS A 176 -4.66 0.16 18.10
CA LYS A 176 -3.88 -0.75 18.97
C LYS A 176 -2.54 -1.11 18.33
N HIS A 177 -2.57 -1.43 17.04
CA HIS A 177 -1.42 -1.88 16.27
C HIS A 177 -0.62 -0.75 15.63
N LYS A 178 -1.02 0.52 15.83
CA LYS A 178 -0.30 1.70 15.35
C LYS A 178 0.01 1.63 13.85
N THR A 179 -0.99 1.27 13.06
CA THR A 179 -0.80 1.06 11.62
C THR A 179 -0.34 2.35 10.93
N ASP A 180 0.54 2.20 9.94
CA ASP A 180 0.97 3.28 9.06
C ASP A 180 0.29 3.25 7.69
N TRP A 181 -0.46 2.19 7.38
CA TRP A 181 -1.31 2.09 6.19
C TRP A 181 -2.69 1.55 6.56
N LEU A 182 -3.76 2.06 5.95
CA LEU A 182 -5.10 1.53 6.16
C LEU A 182 -5.94 1.63 4.89
N TYR A 183 -6.67 0.56 4.59
CA TYR A 183 -7.68 0.53 3.54
C TYR A 183 -9.07 0.37 4.15
N ILE A 184 -9.94 1.37 3.94
CA ILE A 184 -11.32 1.37 4.41
C ILE A 184 -12.24 1.14 3.22
N SER A 185 -13.04 0.07 3.26
CA SER A 185 -14.01 -0.23 2.22
C SER A 185 -15.08 -1.21 2.66
N GLY A 186 -16.32 -0.95 2.23
CA GLY A 186 -17.45 -1.85 2.44
C GLY A 186 -18.19 -1.60 3.75
N HIS A 187 -17.99 -0.44 4.37
CA HIS A 187 -18.63 -0.03 5.63
C HIS A 187 -19.88 0.83 5.40
N GLY A 188 -20.20 1.19 4.15
CA GLY A 188 -21.44 1.91 3.80
C GLY A 188 -21.43 3.33 4.34
N LEU A 189 -20.27 3.99 4.29
CA LEU A 189 -20.06 5.28 4.95
C LEU A 189 -20.63 6.41 4.10
N THR A 190 -21.34 7.31 4.76
CA THR A 190 -21.71 8.62 4.18
C THR A 190 -20.75 9.74 4.56
N GLU A 191 -20.04 9.54 5.66
CA GLU A 191 -18.99 10.37 6.22
C GLU A 191 -18.02 9.47 7.00
N LEU A 192 -16.73 9.76 6.99
CA LEU A 192 -15.78 9.04 7.84
C LEU A 192 -15.97 9.45 9.32
N PRO A 193 -15.79 8.54 10.27
CA PRO A 193 -15.93 8.88 11.68
C PRO A 193 -14.84 9.86 12.14
N GLU A 194 -15.21 10.81 13.00
CA GLU A 194 -14.28 11.78 13.60
C GLU A 194 -13.12 11.13 14.37
N ARG A 195 -13.32 9.89 14.83
CA ARG A 195 -12.34 9.10 15.56
C ARG A 195 -11.15 8.65 14.70
N ILE A 196 -11.21 8.81 13.37
CA ILE A 196 -10.08 8.56 12.46
C ILE A 196 -8.80 9.29 12.90
N ARG A 197 -8.94 10.44 13.58
CA ARG A 197 -7.84 11.23 14.18
C ARG A 197 -6.94 10.44 15.14
N GLU A 198 -7.44 9.35 15.72
CA GLU A 198 -6.71 8.52 16.69
C GLU A 198 -5.61 7.67 16.03
N LEU A 199 -5.64 7.52 14.70
CA LEU A 199 -4.63 6.82 13.90
C LEU A 199 -3.34 7.65 13.73
N THR A 200 -2.74 8.04 14.85
CA THR A 200 -1.63 9.01 14.92
C THR A 200 -0.34 8.58 14.20
N GLU A 201 -0.20 7.30 13.85
CA GLU A 201 0.93 6.75 13.09
C GLU A 201 0.66 6.59 11.59
N LEU A 202 -0.57 6.87 11.14
CA LEU A 202 -1.00 6.65 9.76
C LEU A 202 -0.24 7.54 8.78
N ARG A 203 0.29 6.92 7.72
CA ARG A 203 1.02 7.55 6.63
C ARG A 203 0.31 7.41 5.30
N ASP A 204 -0.47 6.35 5.13
CA ASP A 204 -1.20 6.10 3.90
C ASP A 204 -2.62 5.63 4.22
N LEU A 205 -3.60 6.32 3.65
CA LEU A 205 -5.01 6.04 3.83
C LEU A 205 -5.66 5.95 2.46
N GLU A 206 -6.15 4.76 2.14
CA GLU A 206 -7.00 4.53 0.97
C GLU A 206 -8.43 4.23 1.42
N ILE A 207 -9.39 4.92 0.80
CA ILE A 207 -10.80 4.83 1.15
C ILE A 207 -11.58 4.56 -0.12
N PHE A 208 -12.33 3.47 -0.13
CA PHE A 208 -13.27 3.15 -1.18
C PHE A 208 -14.67 2.96 -0.58
N GLU A 209 -15.49 3.99 -0.72
CA GLU A 209 -16.87 4.01 -0.24
C GLU A 209 -17.75 4.68 -1.28
N GLN A 210 -18.74 3.95 -1.79
CA GLN A 210 -19.60 4.45 -2.87
C GLN A 210 -20.38 5.69 -2.46
N ASP A 211 -20.82 5.74 -1.22
CA ASP A 211 -21.68 6.80 -0.69
C ASP A 211 -20.92 7.81 0.19
N LEU A 212 -19.59 7.88 0.14
CA LEU A 212 -18.82 8.81 0.97
C LEU A 212 -18.89 10.25 0.41
N TYR A 213 -19.74 11.06 1.03
CA TYR A 213 -19.98 12.45 0.62
C TYR A 213 -19.08 13.45 1.36
N ARG A 214 -18.69 13.17 2.61
CA ARG A 214 -17.99 14.12 3.49
C ARG A 214 -16.76 13.54 4.18
N LEU A 215 -15.80 14.41 4.47
CA LEU A 215 -14.59 14.12 5.23
C LEU A 215 -14.66 14.87 6.58
N PRO A 216 -14.43 14.18 7.71
CA PRO A 216 -14.45 14.77 9.04
C PRO A 216 -13.24 15.67 9.28
N GLU A 217 -13.34 16.60 10.22
CA GLU A 217 -12.21 17.46 10.59
C GLU A 217 -11.03 16.65 11.16
N GLY A 218 -11.34 15.56 11.87
CA GLY A 218 -10.35 14.64 12.44
C GLY A 218 -9.43 13.98 11.41
N LEU A 219 -9.85 13.82 10.15
CA LEU A 219 -8.97 13.31 9.08
C LEU A 219 -7.75 14.22 8.87
N PHE A 220 -7.96 15.52 8.98
CA PHE A 220 -6.93 16.54 8.75
C PHE A 220 -6.03 16.79 9.97
N GLU A 221 -6.27 16.06 11.07
CA GLU A 221 -5.40 16.03 12.26
C GLU A 221 -4.29 14.96 12.15
N LEU A 222 -4.35 14.10 11.12
CA LEU A 222 -3.35 13.05 10.86
C LEU A 222 -2.03 13.63 10.35
N SER A 223 -1.26 14.21 11.26
CA SER A 223 -0.03 14.94 10.94
C SER A 223 1.06 14.13 10.23
N LYS A 224 1.02 12.80 10.29
CA LYS A 224 1.98 11.90 9.60
C LYS A 224 1.51 11.42 8.23
N LEU A 225 0.29 11.79 7.80
CA LEU A 225 -0.27 11.31 6.54
C LEU A 225 0.54 11.85 5.36
N GLU A 226 1.03 10.93 4.53
CA GLU A 226 1.85 11.17 3.34
C GLU A 226 1.07 10.86 2.07
N ARG A 227 0.14 9.91 2.09
CA ARG A 227 -0.74 9.56 0.97
C ARG A 227 -2.19 9.50 1.42
N LEU A 228 -3.06 10.16 0.66
CA LEU A 228 -4.50 10.10 0.84
C LEU A 228 -5.16 9.79 -0.50
N LYS A 229 -5.81 8.64 -0.59
CA LYS A 229 -6.54 8.20 -1.77
C LYS A 229 -8.00 7.97 -1.42
N ILE A 230 -8.89 8.67 -2.12
CA ILE A 230 -10.34 8.61 -1.90
C ILE A 230 -10.99 8.24 -3.22
N LEU A 231 -11.77 7.16 -3.20
CA LEU A 231 -12.59 6.70 -4.30
C LEU A 231 -14.05 6.67 -3.82
N THR A 232 -14.89 7.44 -4.49
CA THR A 232 -16.31 7.53 -4.16
C THR A 232 -17.15 7.82 -5.39
N ALA A 233 -18.48 7.72 -5.28
CA ALA A 233 -19.35 8.18 -6.34
C ALA A 233 -19.38 9.71 -6.41
N ASP A 234 -19.38 10.41 -5.28
CA ASP A 234 -19.60 11.85 -5.25
C ASP A 234 -19.11 12.52 -3.95
N LEU A 235 -17.91 13.10 -3.97
CA LEU A 235 -17.39 13.88 -2.83
C LEU A 235 -17.97 15.30 -2.86
N GLU A 236 -18.48 15.83 -1.75
CA GLU A 236 -19.06 17.18 -1.71
C GLU A 236 -17.99 18.28 -1.85
N SER A 237 -16.89 18.16 -1.12
CA SER A 237 -15.84 19.17 -1.10
C SER A 237 -14.51 18.62 -0.56
N ILE A 238 -13.43 19.32 -0.90
CA ILE A 238 -12.16 19.23 -0.18
C ILE A 238 -12.13 20.43 0.77
N PRO A 239 -12.15 20.24 2.10
CA PRO A 239 -12.21 21.37 3.03
C PRO A 239 -10.86 22.08 3.13
N ALA A 240 -10.89 23.36 3.53
CA ALA A 240 -9.68 24.17 3.78
C ALA A 240 -8.71 23.53 4.79
N SER A 241 -9.24 22.69 5.70
CA SER A 241 -8.46 21.89 6.64
C SER A 241 -7.45 20.95 5.98
N ILE A 242 -7.55 20.68 4.67
CA ILE A 242 -6.51 19.96 3.91
C ILE A 242 -5.12 20.54 4.13
N ALA A 243 -4.99 21.86 4.28
CA ALA A 243 -3.73 22.54 4.55
C ALA A 243 -3.02 22.06 5.83
N ARG A 244 -3.72 21.39 6.76
CA ARG A 244 -3.11 20.86 8.00
C ARG A 244 -2.25 19.61 7.76
N LEU A 245 -2.46 18.90 6.64
CA LEU A 245 -1.69 17.70 6.28
C LEU A 245 -0.30 18.06 5.71
N LYS A 246 0.56 18.66 6.54
CA LYS A 246 1.85 19.24 6.11
C LYS A 246 2.86 18.21 5.56
N ASN A 247 2.64 16.92 5.79
CA ASN A 247 3.47 15.83 5.24
C ASN A 247 2.87 15.17 3.99
N LEU A 248 1.71 15.62 3.51
CA LEU A 248 1.05 15.00 2.36
C LEU A 248 1.87 15.18 1.08
N ARG A 249 2.20 14.05 0.45
CA ARG A 249 2.94 13.94 -0.81
C ARG A 249 2.04 13.56 -1.96
N GLU A 250 1.02 12.75 -1.71
CA GLU A 250 0.10 12.29 -2.74
C GLU A 250 -1.35 12.49 -2.29
N LEU A 251 -2.10 13.24 -3.07
CA LEU A 251 -3.55 13.39 -2.93
C LEU A 251 -4.23 12.90 -4.20
N CYS A 252 -5.03 11.85 -4.06
CA CYS A 252 -5.74 11.20 -5.15
C CYS A 252 -7.23 11.15 -4.82
N ILE A 253 -8.07 11.81 -5.60
CA ILE A 253 -9.53 11.82 -5.44
C ILE A 253 -10.17 11.41 -6.75
N TYR A 254 -10.94 10.33 -6.73
CA TYR A 254 -11.68 9.84 -7.88
C TYR A 254 -13.16 9.85 -7.52
N CYS A 255 -13.91 10.75 -8.16
CA CYS A 255 -15.37 10.70 -8.14
C CYS A 255 -15.88 9.75 -9.23
N ALA A 256 -17.16 9.38 -9.16
CA ALA A 256 -17.81 8.41 -10.04
C ALA A 256 -17.06 7.06 -10.20
N SER A 257 -16.31 6.62 -9.19
CA SER A 257 -15.64 5.32 -9.27
C SER A 257 -16.64 4.18 -9.38
N SER A 258 -16.49 3.35 -10.42
CA SER A 258 -17.31 2.18 -10.69
C SER A 258 -16.65 0.87 -10.28
N ASP A 259 -15.57 0.91 -9.49
CA ASP A 259 -14.75 -0.28 -9.23
C ASP A 259 -15.52 -1.39 -8.49
N ARG A 260 -16.52 -1.02 -7.67
CA ARG A 260 -17.44 -1.96 -7.00
C ARG A 260 -18.85 -1.35 -6.95
N PRO A 261 -19.65 -1.47 -8.03
CA PRO A 261 -20.96 -0.85 -8.10
C PRO A 261 -21.93 -1.53 -7.14
N THR A 262 -22.63 -0.76 -6.32
CA THR A 262 -23.75 -1.24 -5.50
C THR A 262 -25.00 -1.43 -6.35
N SER A 263 -25.97 -2.22 -5.87
CA SER A 263 -27.23 -2.41 -6.57
C SER A 263 -27.94 -1.07 -6.76
N GLY A 264 -28.29 -0.73 -8.01
CA GLY A 264 -28.91 0.54 -8.35
C GLY A 264 -27.92 1.67 -8.66
N TRP A 265 -26.61 1.44 -8.54
CA TRP A 265 -25.59 2.40 -8.94
C TRP A 265 -25.73 2.77 -10.43
N ARG A 266 -25.57 4.07 -10.68
CA ARG A 266 -25.51 4.67 -12.01
C ARG A 266 -24.44 5.75 -11.96
N ALA A 267 -23.59 5.79 -12.99
CA ALA A 267 -22.67 6.90 -13.17
C ALA A 267 -23.47 8.20 -13.26
N LYS A 268 -23.20 9.14 -12.34
CA LYS A 268 -23.73 10.50 -12.47
C LYS A 268 -23.05 11.17 -13.66
N PRO A 269 -23.78 11.92 -14.49
CA PRO A 269 -23.17 12.86 -15.42
C PRO A 269 -22.18 13.74 -14.66
N LYS A 270 -21.08 14.08 -15.31
CA LYS A 270 -20.00 14.83 -14.67
C LYS A 270 -20.48 16.17 -14.13
N GLU A 271 -21.42 16.81 -14.81
CA GLU A 271 -22.06 18.08 -14.43
C GLU A 271 -22.91 17.98 -13.14
N GLU A 272 -23.24 16.77 -12.72
CA GLU A 272 -24.00 16.49 -11.50
C GLU A 272 -23.10 16.08 -10.32
N ILE A 273 -21.77 15.98 -10.53
CA ILE A 273 -20.82 15.70 -9.45
C ILE A 273 -20.66 16.95 -8.59
N SER A 274 -20.70 16.77 -7.27
CA SER A 274 -20.73 17.86 -6.29
C SER A 274 -19.39 18.57 -6.17
N LEU A 275 -18.27 17.84 -6.26
CA LEU A 275 -16.92 18.41 -6.19
C LEU A 275 -16.68 19.33 -7.40
N ASN A 276 -16.72 20.65 -7.17
CA ASN A 276 -16.68 21.66 -8.22
C ASN A 276 -15.54 22.69 -8.08
N CYS A 277 -14.76 22.61 -7.00
CA CYS A 277 -13.60 23.47 -6.78
C CYS A 277 -12.51 22.74 -6.00
N ILE A 278 -11.28 23.25 -6.13
CA ILE A 278 -10.14 22.90 -5.28
C ILE A 278 -9.93 24.09 -4.34
N PRO A 279 -9.86 23.89 -3.01
CA PRO A 279 -9.64 24.99 -2.07
C PRO A 279 -8.27 25.64 -2.30
N PRO A 280 -8.14 26.99 -2.22
CA PRO A 280 -6.85 27.69 -2.29
C PRO A 280 -5.78 27.16 -1.32
N GLU A 281 -6.22 26.65 -0.17
CA GLU A 281 -5.40 26.04 0.88
C GLU A 281 -4.57 24.84 0.40
N ILE A 282 -4.93 24.24 -0.74
CA ILE A 282 -4.11 23.21 -1.39
C ILE A 282 -2.67 23.70 -1.61
N GLY A 283 -2.47 25.00 -1.87
CA GLY A 283 -1.15 25.60 -2.09
C GLY A 283 -0.26 25.65 -0.85
N GLU A 284 -0.78 25.28 0.33
CA GLU A 284 0.02 25.17 1.56
C GLU A 284 0.63 23.77 1.78
N LEU A 285 0.32 22.81 0.90
CA LEU A 285 0.89 21.46 0.94
C LEU A 285 2.29 21.44 0.32
N GLU A 286 3.26 22.05 0.98
CA GLU A 286 4.62 22.25 0.44
C GLU A 286 5.33 20.95 0.04
N GLN A 287 4.95 19.81 0.65
CA GLN A 287 5.50 18.49 0.34
C GLN A 287 4.76 17.75 -0.78
N LEU A 288 3.69 18.31 -1.35
CA LEU A 288 2.87 17.62 -2.35
C LEU A 288 3.67 17.40 -3.65
N GLU A 289 3.74 16.14 -4.06
CA GLU A 289 4.42 15.65 -5.26
C GLU A 289 3.43 15.20 -6.34
N GLN A 290 2.27 14.69 -5.93
CA GLN A 290 1.20 14.25 -6.82
C GLN A 290 -0.15 14.78 -6.37
N LEU A 291 -0.86 15.42 -7.30
CA LEU A 291 -2.24 15.82 -7.17
C LEU A 291 -3.04 15.21 -8.32
N THR A 292 -3.91 14.27 -7.99
CA THR A 292 -4.84 13.66 -8.93
C THR A 292 -6.27 13.88 -8.45
N ILE A 293 -7.08 14.57 -9.25
CA ILE A 293 -8.52 14.72 -8.99
C ILE A 293 -9.25 14.45 -10.30
N GLN A 294 -10.00 13.35 -10.38
CA GLN A 294 -10.64 12.92 -11.62
C GLN A 294 -12.16 12.80 -11.50
N TYR A 295 -12.82 13.01 -12.64
CA TYR A 295 -14.27 12.84 -12.81
C TYR A 295 -15.12 13.77 -11.93
N THR A 296 -14.84 15.08 -12.02
CA THR A 296 -15.49 16.09 -11.16
C THR A 296 -16.04 17.26 -11.97
N SER A 297 -16.85 18.11 -11.33
CA SER A 297 -17.37 19.37 -11.87
C SER A 297 -16.38 20.54 -11.72
N ILE A 298 -15.09 20.29 -11.48
CA ILE A 298 -14.11 21.36 -11.30
C ILE A 298 -13.95 22.16 -12.60
N HIS A 299 -14.21 23.47 -12.53
CA HIS A 299 -14.16 24.38 -13.68
C HIS A 299 -12.91 25.25 -13.75
N GLU A 300 -12.30 25.53 -12.60
CA GLU A 300 -11.15 26.44 -12.47
C GLU A 300 -10.16 25.91 -11.44
N LEU A 301 -8.92 26.37 -11.56
CA LEU A 301 -7.84 26.01 -10.65
C LEU A 301 -7.43 27.21 -9.81
N PRO A 302 -7.24 27.05 -8.49
CA PRO A 302 -6.75 28.14 -7.65
C PRO A 302 -5.31 28.51 -8.04
N PHE A 303 -5.01 29.80 -8.06
CA PHE A 303 -3.67 30.33 -8.36
C PHE A 303 -2.61 29.82 -7.38
N GLU A 304 -3.03 29.50 -6.15
CA GLU A 304 -2.22 28.96 -5.08
C GLU A 304 -1.50 27.65 -5.43
N LEU A 305 -1.95 26.90 -6.44
CA LEU A 305 -1.21 25.75 -6.97
C LEU A 305 0.21 26.12 -7.43
N GLU A 306 0.46 27.37 -7.84
CA GLU A 306 1.80 27.86 -8.19
C GLU A 306 2.80 27.73 -7.01
N LYS A 307 2.31 27.73 -5.77
CA LYS A 307 3.15 27.58 -4.56
C LYS A 307 3.73 26.18 -4.40
N LEU A 308 3.15 25.16 -5.04
CA LEU A 308 3.55 23.76 -4.90
C LEU A 308 4.84 23.43 -5.65
N LYS A 309 5.99 23.79 -5.06
CA LYS A 309 7.32 23.67 -5.70
C LYS A 309 7.79 22.22 -5.88
N ASN A 310 7.23 21.28 -5.13
CA ASN A 310 7.55 19.86 -5.23
C ASN A 310 6.64 19.07 -6.18
N LEU A 311 5.53 19.66 -6.65
CA LEU A 311 4.54 18.97 -7.47
C LEU A 311 5.15 18.50 -8.79
N ARG A 312 5.07 17.19 -9.05
CA ARG A 312 5.58 16.53 -10.26
C ARG A 312 4.44 16.08 -11.16
N ILE A 313 3.33 15.64 -10.57
CA ILE A 313 2.19 15.08 -11.28
C ILE A 313 0.97 15.93 -10.94
N LEU A 314 0.38 16.55 -11.94
CA LEU A 314 -0.93 17.20 -11.85
C LEU A 314 -1.86 16.51 -12.86
N ASP A 315 -2.81 15.74 -12.35
CA ASP A 315 -3.80 15.05 -13.17
C ASP A 315 -5.22 15.43 -12.76
N LEU A 316 -5.83 16.28 -13.55
CA LEU A 316 -7.21 16.73 -13.43
C LEU A 316 -8.05 16.23 -14.61
N GLY A 317 -7.68 15.07 -15.16
CA GLY A 317 -8.40 14.46 -16.27
C GLY A 317 -9.87 14.23 -15.94
N MET A 318 -10.73 14.39 -16.95
CA MET A 318 -12.17 14.24 -16.76
C MET A 318 -12.70 15.25 -15.72
N CYS A 319 -12.14 16.46 -15.64
CA CYS A 319 -12.71 17.62 -14.92
C CYS A 319 -13.27 18.66 -15.91
N MET A 320 -14.19 19.53 -15.51
CA MET A 320 -14.86 20.50 -16.41
C MET A 320 -14.02 21.77 -16.65
N ILE A 321 -12.69 21.63 -16.73
CA ILE A 321 -11.75 22.76 -16.80
C ILE A 321 -11.85 23.42 -18.17
N ASN A 322 -12.38 24.64 -18.20
CA ASN A 322 -12.62 25.36 -19.45
C ASN A 322 -11.32 25.90 -20.07
N HIS A 323 -10.38 26.33 -19.23
CA HIS A 323 -9.14 26.94 -19.65
C HIS A 323 -7.99 26.51 -18.76
N LYS A 324 -6.88 26.07 -19.39
CA LYS A 324 -5.62 25.84 -18.68
C LYS A 324 -5.04 27.20 -18.23
N PRO A 325 -4.85 27.45 -16.93
CA PRO A 325 -4.37 28.74 -16.45
C PRO A 325 -2.88 28.96 -16.73
N ASP A 326 -2.50 30.22 -16.98
CA ASP A 326 -1.14 30.61 -17.42
C ASP A 326 -0.06 30.33 -16.38
N PHE A 327 -0.38 30.34 -15.08
CA PHE A 327 0.59 30.07 -14.01
C PHE A 327 1.18 28.65 -14.12
N LEU A 328 0.46 27.68 -14.72
CA LEU A 328 0.98 26.33 -14.96
C LEU A 328 2.19 26.34 -15.91
N ASN A 329 2.31 27.34 -16.79
CA ASN A 329 3.49 27.51 -17.64
C ASN A 329 4.75 27.86 -16.83
N GLY A 330 4.58 28.46 -15.65
CA GLY A 330 5.66 28.76 -14.70
C GLY A 330 6.11 27.56 -13.87
N MET A 331 5.30 26.51 -13.79
CA MET A 331 5.55 25.32 -12.95
C MET A 331 6.47 24.30 -13.64
N LYS A 332 7.74 24.68 -13.85
CA LYS A 332 8.76 23.87 -14.55
C LYS A 332 9.11 22.55 -13.85
N GLN A 333 8.69 22.38 -12.59
CA GLN A 333 8.90 21.18 -11.80
C GLN A 333 8.01 20.00 -12.23
N LEU A 334 6.92 20.26 -12.95
CA LEU A 334 5.92 19.28 -13.37
C LEU A 334 6.51 18.37 -14.46
N LYS A 335 6.35 17.05 -14.25
CA LYS A 335 6.72 15.99 -15.18
C LYS A 335 5.52 15.50 -15.99
N TYR A 336 4.33 15.57 -15.41
CA TYR A 336 3.07 15.19 -16.02
C TYR A 336 2.00 16.23 -15.71
N ILE A 337 1.27 16.67 -16.74
CA ILE A 337 0.17 17.62 -16.62
C ILE A 337 -0.98 17.12 -17.51
N ASN A 338 -2.09 16.80 -16.87
CA ASN A 338 -3.36 16.55 -17.53
C ASN A 338 -4.43 17.46 -16.92
N VAL A 339 -5.08 18.26 -17.76
CA VAL A 339 -6.17 19.18 -17.38
C VAL A 339 -7.27 19.15 -18.44
N SER A 340 -7.40 18.00 -19.14
CA SER A 340 -8.32 17.81 -20.26
C SER A 340 -9.71 17.36 -19.84
#